data_AF-A0AAJ2SHB8-F1
#
_entry.id   AF-A0AAJ2SHB8-F1
#
_cell.length_a   1.000
_cell.length_b   1.000
_cell.length_c   1.000
_cell.angle_alpha   90.00
_cell.angle_beta   90.00
_cell.angle_gamma   90.00
#
_symmetry.space_group_name_H-M   'P 1'
#
loop_
_entity.id
_entity.type
_entity.pdbx_description
1 polymer ?
#
loop_
_entity_poly.entity_id
_entity_poly.type
_entity_poly.pdbx_seq_one_letter_code
_entity_poly.pdbx_strand_id
1 'polypeptide(L)'
;MNTLLFYEYGLSNTTPSLPFISTWKTDNISTGSSTASQVKLPLISTGTYAFNVDWGDGLTNYITSYDQVEVLHTYAASGTYTINISGTCKGWKFNNIGDKLKILNVSEWGILKLGTNEGGYFYGCANLDLSAVTDLLDLTETTSLSYAFSTCTILSTINRANEWNIKSINDLSFTFYNARAFNQNISNWDTSNVTTMRNLFSLAFVFNQPIGNWNTSSVTDMSQLFATNREFNQPIGNWDTSKVTNMNAMFGSAYVNFTKFNQDITSWDTSNVTNMAGMFSQAFSFNQPIGNWNTSKVTDMSSMFNNTNVFNQPLENWDTSNVVNMRAMFSSAYLFNQPIGNWNTSKVTNMSIMFYSAYVFNQFIGNWDTSKVTDMSYMFYQAFVFNQPIGSWNTGSVISIYQMFYNSRAFNQPIGNWDTSKITNMAQVFSSSSNFNQDIGSWNVSNVTYFSNFMEGKTTTTLSSANLNAIYNGWSSRPLKPSISINFGSAKYTSASKAARAILTGAPNNWIITDGGITT
;
A
#
# COMPACT_ATOMS: atom_id res chain seq x y z
N MET A 1 -24.72 -56.02 -57.70
CA MET A 1 -23.27 -56.32 -57.85
C MET A 1 -22.62 -55.09 -58.43
N ASN A 2 -21.64 -54.42 -57.83
CA ASN A 2 -20.99 -54.52 -56.53
C ASN A 2 -20.47 -53.12 -56.21
N THR A 3 -20.85 -52.59 -55.05
CA THR A 3 -20.22 -51.42 -54.41
C THR A 3 -18.80 -51.79 -54.01
N LEU A 4 -17.81 -51.07 -54.56
CA LEU A 4 -16.42 -51.15 -54.11
C LEU A 4 -16.21 -50.11 -53.00
N LEU A 5 -16.27 -50.59 -51.77
CA LEU A 5 -15.71 -49.97 -50.58
C LEU A 5 -14.19 -50.20 -50.60
N PHE A 6 -13.40 -49.13 -50.45
CA PHE A 6 -12.06 -49.25 -49.88
C PHE A 6 -11.86 -48.16 -48.81
N TYR A 7 -11.41 -48.65 -47.66
CA TYR A 7 -11.27 -48.02 -46.36
C TYR A 7 -10.33 -46.82 -46.36
N GLU A 8 -10.78 -45.67 -45.85
CA GLU A 8 -9.87 -44.68 -45.26
C GLU A 8 -9.37 -45.21 -43.92
N TYR A 9 -8.09 -45.59 -43.86
CA TYR A 9 -7.38 -45.68 -42.59
C TYR A 9 -7.24 -44.27 -42.03
N GLY A 10 -8.00 -43.98 -40.97
CA GLY A 10 -7.81 -42.78 -40.17
C GLY A 10 -6.44 -42.80 -39.51
N LEU A 11 -5.46 -42.19 -40.15
CA LEU A 11 -4.25 -41.73 -39.48
C LEU A 11 -4.67 -40.55 -38.61
N SER A 12 -4.82 -40.79 -37.31
CA SER A 12 -4.83 -39.69 -36.34
C SER A 12 -3.49 -38.98 -36.47
N ASN A 13 -3.48 -37.82 -37.11
CA ASN A 13 -2.38 -36.86 -37.05
C ASN A 13 -2.31 -36.28 -35.64
N THR A 14 -1.93 -37.10 -34.67
CA THR A 14 -1.42 -36.61 -33.39
C THR A 14 0.04 -36.31 -33.62
N THR A 15 0.39 -35.04 -33.83
CA THR A 15 1.75 -34.56 -33.60
C THR A 15 2.26 -35.14 -32.29
N PRO A 16 3.47 -35.74 -32.24
CA PRO A 16 4.05 -36.23 -31.00
C PRO A 16 4.02 -35.11 -29.96
N SER A 17 3.44 -35.38 -28.80
CA SER A 17 3.41 -34.39 -27.73
C SER A 17 4.83 -34.22 -27.18
N LEU A 18 5.36 -33.00 -27.25
CA LEU A 18 6.71 -32.69 -26.77
C LEU A 18 6.78 -32.89 -25.24
N PRO A 19 7.88 -33.45 -24.71
CA PRO A 19 8.04 -33.61 -23.27
C PRO A 19 8.16 -32.25 -22.57
N PHE A 20 7.78 -32.18 -21.29
CA PHE A 20 8.19 -31.08 -20.42
C PHE A 20 9.65 -31.29 -20.02
N ILE A 21 10.52 -30.35 -20.36
CA ILE A 21 11.97 -30.45 -20.11
C ILE A 21 12.40 -29.32 -19.17
N SER A 22 13.00 -29.70 -18.04
CA SER A 22 13.45 -28.76 -17.01
C SER A 22 14.80 -29.15 -16.43
N THR A 23 15.60 -28.15 -16.06
CA THR A 23 16.90 -28.37 -15.41
C THR A 23 16.83 -28.11 -13.92
N TRP A 24 17.39 -29.01 -13.12
CA TRP A 24 17.36 -28.97 -11.66
C TRP A 24 18.75 -29.13 -11.07
N LYS A 25 19.06 -28.33 -10.04
CA LYS A 25 20.29 -28.41 -9.26
C LYS A 25 19.98 -28.89 -7.85
N THR A 26 20.32 -30.15 -7.57
CA THR A 26 19.83 -30.89 -6.38
C THR A 26 20.34 -30.32 -5.06
N ASP A 27 21.53 -29.70 -5.07
CA ASP A 27 22.21 -29.12 -3.91
C ASP A 27 21.78 -27.68 -3.57
N ASN A 28 20.85 -27.09 -4.35
CA ASN A 28 20.18 -25.84 -3.98
C ASN A 28 19.11 -26.07 -2.90
N ILE A 29 19.55 -26.45 -1.70
CA ILE A 29 18.67 -26.77 -0.58
C ILE A 29 18.06 -25.52 0.05
N SER A 30 16.86 -25.67 0.60
CA SER A 30 16.20 -24.65 1.42
C SER A 30 15.37 -25.32 2.52
N THR A 31 14.91 -24.54 3.50
CA THR A 31 14.04 -25.08 4.55
C THR A 31 12.80 -25.75 3.93
N GLY A 32 12.61 -27.05 4.22
CA GLY A 32 11.51 -27.85 3.69
C GLY A 32 11.74 -28.48 2.32
N SER A 33 12.91 -28.29 1.69
CA SER A 33 13.29 -29.02 0.48
C SER A 33 13.75 -30.45 0.79
N SER A 34 13.78 -31.30 -0.23
CA SER A 34 14.46 -32.60 -0.18
C SER A 34 15.98 -32.43 -0.02
N THR A 35 16.70 -33.53 0.26
CA THR A 35 18.15 -33.51 0.52
C THR A 35 18.98 -33.13 -0.72
N ALA A 36 20.28 -32.86 -0.54
CA ALA A 36 21.15 -32.33 -1.59
C ALA A 36 21.35 -33.26 -2.81
N SER A 37 20.98 -34.54 -2.71
CA SER A 37 21.01 -35.51 -3.83
C SER A 37 19.61 -35.94 -4.25
N GLN A 38 18.58 -35.15 -3.92
CA GLN A 38 17.18 -35.48 -4.23
C GLN A 38 16.49 -34.36 -4.99
N VAL A 39 15.48 -34.74 -5.77
CA VAL A 39 14.47 -33.83 -6.34
C VAL A 39 13.09 -34.43 -6.11
N LYS A 40 12.16 -33.60 -5.65
CA LYS A 40 10.74 -33.92 -5.54
C LYS A 40 9.94 -33.05 -6.52
N LEU A 41 9.15 -33.68 -7.38
CA LEU A 41 8.26 -32.94 -8.29
C LEU A 41 7.11 -32.27 -7.49
N PRO A 42 6.73 -31.03 -7.82
CA PRO A 42 5.71 -30.27 -7.10
C PRO A 42 4.29 -30.61 -7.59
N LEU A 43 3.93 -31.89 -7.54
CA LEU A 43 2.60 -32.38 -7.93
C LEU A 43 1.56 -32.08 -6.84
N ILE A 44 0.31 -31.89 -7.25
CA ILE A 44 -0.83 -31.58 -6.36
C ILE A 44 -1.88 -32.69 -6.33
N SER A 45 -2.65 -32.76 -5.25
CA SER A 45 -3.67 -33.81 -5.03
C SER A 45 -4.86 -33.74 -5.99
N THR A 46 -5.14 -32.58 -6.56
CA THR A 46 -6.21 -32.35 -7.55
C THR A 46 -5.76 -32.61 -8.99
N GLY A 47 -4.48 -32.95 -9.20
CA GLY A 47 -3.91 -33.17 -10.52
C GLY A 47 -4.27 -34.51 -11.13
N THR A 48 -3.94 -34.67 -12.41
CA THR A 48 -4.13 -35.90 -13.18
C THR A 48 -2.82 -36.30 -13.80
N TYR A 49 -2.38 -37.53 -13.50
CA TYR A 49 -1.04 -38.01 -13.85
C TYR A 49 -1.11 -39.37 -14.52
N ALA A 50 -0.40 -39.48 -15.64
CA ALA A 50 -0.13 -40.71 -16.36
C ALA A 50 1.10 -40.43 -17.23
N PHE A 51 2.27 -40.28 -16.60
CA PHE A 51 3.47 -39.81 -17.27
C PHE A 51 4.71 -40.64 -16.92
N ASN A 52 5.64 -40.72 -17.86
CA ASN A 52 7.00 -41.18 -17.62
C ASN A 52 7.89 -39.99 -17.31
N VAL A 53 8.67 -40.09 -16.25
CA VAL A 53 9.76 -39.16 -15.93
C VAL A 53 11.09 -39.85 -16.16
N ASP A 54 11.96 -39.24 -16.95
CA ASP A 54 13.38 -39.52 -17.03
C ASP A 54 14.11 -38.47 -16.19
N TRP A 55 14.82 -38.94 -15.17
CA TRP A 55 15.49 -38.08 -14.19
C TRP A 55 16.83 -37.53 -14.70
N GLY A 56 17.28 -37.94 -15.88
CA GLY A 56 18.54 -37.48 -16.47
C GLY A 56 19.79 -38.16 -15.90
N ASP A 57 19.61 -39.24 -15.13
CA ASP A 57 20.69 -40.10 -14.60
C ASP A 57 20.60 -41.55 -15.14
N GLY A 58 19.78 -41.76 -16.17
CA GLY A 58 19.52 -43.07 -16.77
C GLY A 58 18.40 -43.86 -16.08
N LEU A 59 17.80 -43.32 -15.01
CA LEU A 59 16.64 -43.90 -14.35
C LEU A 59 15.35 -43.22 -14.80
N THR A 60 14.30 -44.04 -14.93
CA THR A 60 12.97 -43.58 -15.33
C THR A 60 11.91 -44.17 -14.40
N ASN A 61 10.85 -43.42 -14.13
CA ASN A 61 9.68 -43.91 -13.39
C ASN A 61 8.37 -43.54 -14.09
N TYR A 62 7.33 -44.34 -13.87
CA TYR A 62 5.97 -44.04 -14.30
C TYR A 62 5.16 -43.53 -13.11
N ILE A 63 4.57 -42.34 -13.24
CA ILE A 63 3.85 -41.65 -12.17
C ILE A 63 2.36 -41.57 -12.50
N THR A 64 1.53 -42.01 -11.55
CA THR A 64 0.07 -42.01 -11.65
C THR A 64 -0.64 -41.26 -10.53
N SER A 65 0.06 -40.94 -9.44
CA SER A 65 -0.46 -40.14 -8.32
C SER A 65 0.57 -39.11 -7.83
N TYR A 66 0.09 -38.05 -7.19
CA TYR A 66 0.92 -36.96 -6.67
C TYR A 66 1.81 -37.36 -5.49
N ASP A 67 1.42 -38.41 -4.77
CA ASP A 67 2.01 -38.91 -3.54
C ASP A 67 2.75 -40.24 -3.72
N GLN A 68 2.88 -40.71 -4.96
CA GLN A 68 3.67 -41.89 -5.31
C GLN A 68 5.11 -41.71 -4.81
N VAL A 69 5.74 -42.78 -4.29
CA VAL A 69 7.08 -42.68 -3.68
C VAL A 69 8.12 -42.19 -4.67
N GLU A 70 7.97 -42.56 -5.95
CA GLU A 70 8.85 -42.18 -7.06
C GLU A 70 8.73 -40.70 -7.44
N VAL A 71 7.78 -39.93 -6.91
CA VAL A 71 7.73 -38.47 -7.10
C VAL A 71 8.95 -37.78 -6.46
N LEU A 72 9.58 -38.44 -5.47
CA LEU A 72 10.87 -38.09 -4.90
C LEU A 72 11.96 -39.01 -5.47
N HIS A 73 12.86 -38.45 -6.25
CA HIS A 73 14.01 -39.18 -6.78
C HIS A 73 15.28 -38.94 -5.98
N THR A 74 16.13 -39.96 -5.88
CA THR A 74 17.44 -39.89 -5.21
C THR A 74 18.55 -40.24 -6.19
N TYR A 75 19.39 -39.25 -6.48
CA TYR A 75 20.57 -39.37 -7.33
C TYR A 75 21.75 -39.96 -6.57
N ALA A 76 22.67 -40.62 -7.28
CA ALA A 76 23.90 -41.17 -6.71
C ALA A 76 24.86 -40.09 -6.15
N ALA A 77 24.80 -38.87 -6.72
CA ALA A 77 25.54 -37.71 -6.25
C ALA A 77 24.67 -36.45 -6.37
N SER A 78 25.00 -35.40 -5.63
CA SER A 78 24.42 -34.09 -5.89
C SER A 78 24.93 -33.54 -7.23
N GLY A 79 24.09 -32.84 -7.98
CA GLY A 79 24.47 -32.31 -9.27
C GLY A 79 23.38 -31.51 -9.95
N THR A 80 23.63 -31.19 -11.22
CA THR A 80 22.65 -30.59 -12.11
C THR A 80 22.16 -31.64 -13.09
N TYR A 81 20.84 -31.82 -13.16
CA TYR A 81 20.18 -32.86 -13.93
C TYR A 81 19.09 -32.25 -14.82
N THR A 82 18.92 -32.81 -16.01
CA THR A 82 17.81 -32.46 -16.90
C THR A 82 16.73 -33.51 -16.76
N ILE A 83 15.55 -33.09 -16.32
CA ILE A 83 14.39 -33.96 -16.12
C ILE A 83 13.46 -33.81 -17.32
N ASN A 84 13.11 -34.93 -17.95
CA ASN A 84 12.17 -34.99 -19.06
C ASN A 84 10.90 -35.71 -18.63
N ILE A 85 9.73 -35.08 -18.80
CA ILE A 85 8.43 -35.67 -18.47
C ILE A 85 7.60 -35.81 -19.75
N SER A 86 7.11 -37.01 -20.04
CA SER A 86 6.26 -37.31 -21.20
C SER A 86 4.99 -38.04 -20.79
N GLY A 87 3.87 -37.79 -21.48
CA GLY A 87 2.55 -38.33 -21.13
C GLY A 87 1.62 -37.25 -20.59
N THR A 88 0.82 -37.57 -19.56
CA THR A 88 -0.13 -36.62 -18.96
C THR A 88 0.38 -36.08 -17.63
N CYS A 89 0.70 -34.79 -17.57
CA CYS A 89 1.08 -34.09 -16.34
C CYS A 89 0.22 -32.83 -16.17
N LYS A 90 -0.90 -32.96 -15.47
CA LYS A 90 -1.80 -31.85 -15.15
C LYS A 90 -1.82 -31.60 -13.64
N GLY A 91 -1.35 -30.44 -13.21
CA GLY A 91 -1.27 -30.05 -11.80
C GLY A 91 0.17 -29.88 -11.35
N TRP A 92 0.59 -28.63 -11.15
CA TRP A 92 1.97 -28.27 -10.83
C TRP A 92 2.00 -27.08 -9.88
N LYS A 93 2.58 -27.18 -8.69
CA LYS A 93 2.52 -26.08 -7.72
C LYS A 93 3.61 -26.16 -6.67
N PHE A 94 4.56 -25.23 -6.73
CA PHE A 94 5.52 -25.05 -5.64
C PHE A 94 4.93 -24.33 -4.44
N ASN A 95 4.10 -23.30 -4.65
CA ASN A 95 3.51 -22.48 -3.58
C ASN A 95 4.52 -22.04 -2.49
N ASN A 96 5.74 -21.66 -2.90
CA ASN A 96 6.83 -21.28 -2.03
C ASN A 96 7.26 -22.35 -1.01
N ILE A 97 7.08 -23.63 -1.30
CA ILE A 97 7.56 -24.77 -0.49
C ILE A 97 8.36 -25.78 -1.34
N GLY A 98 8.94 -26.77 -0.68
CA GLY A 98 9.63 -27.89 -1.32
C GLY A 98 10.86 -27.46 -2.12
N ASP A 99 11.05 -28.08 -3.28
CA ASP A 99 12.27 -27.98 -4.09
C ASP A 99 12.30 -26.75 -5.01
N LYS A 100 11.58 -25.69 -4.65
CA LYS A 100 11.43 -24.45 -5.45
C LYS A 100 12.75 -23.81 -5.88
N LEU A 101 13.82 -23.92 -5.08
CA LEU A 101 15.13 -23.35 -5.42
C LEU A 101 15.99 -24.28 -6.29
N LYS A 102 15.58 -25.54 -6.44
CA LYS A 102 16.30 -26.54 -7.21
C LYS A 102 16.00 -26.45 -8.70
N ILE A 103 14.77 -26.08 -9.10
CA ILE A 103 14.48 -25.81 -10.52
C ILE A 103 15.22 -24.55 -10.98
N LEU A 104 16.02 -24.68 -12.03
CA LEU A 104 16.84 -23.61 -12.60
C LEU A 104 16.25 -23.04 -13.88
N ASN A 105 15.71 -23.90 -14.75
CA ASN A 105 15.10 -23.47 -16.01
C ASN A 105 14.09 -24.48 -16.54
N VAL A 106 13.32 -24.04 -17.53
CA VAL A 106 12.50 -24.85 -18.41
C VAL A 106 12.94 -24.55 -19.84
N SER A 107 13.29 -25.58 -20.61
CA SER A 107 13.63 -25.43 -22.03
C SER A 107 12.43 -25.73 -22.95
N GLU A 108 11.52 -26.60 -22.50
CA GLU A 108 10.27 -26.92 -23.18
C GLU A 108 9.15 -27.09 -22.14
N TRP A 109 8.05 -26.36 -22.30
CA TRP A 109 6.82 -26.55 -21.52
C TRP A 109 6.15 -27.89 -21.87
N GLY A 110 6.15 -28.26 -23.15
CA GLY A 110 5.65 -29.53 -23.66
C GLY A 110 4.25 -29.86 -23.17
N ILE A 111 4.12 -31.06 -22.60
CA ILE A 111 2.86 -31.59 -22.03
C ILE A 111 2.37 -30.89 -20.75
N LEU A 112 3.15 -30.00 -20.13
CA LEU A 112 2.83 -29.49 -18.80
C LEU A 112 1.53 -28.68 -18.83
N LYS A 113 0.55 -29.13 -18.05
CA LYS A 113 -0.66 -28.35 -17.75
C LYS A 113 -0.67 -27.94 -16.30
N LEU A 114 -0.83 -26.65 -16.05
CA LEU A 114 -0.75 -26.09 -14.70
C LEU A 114 -1.90 -26.54 -13.78
N GLY A 115 -3.09 -26.79 -14.36
CA GLY A 115 -4.34 -27.03 -13.64
C GLY A 115 -5.35 -25.89 -13.89
N THR A 116 -6.49 -25.92 -13.21
CA THR A 116 -7.59 -24.96 -13.47
C THR A 116 -7.43 -23.66 -12.68
N ASN A 117 -7.50 -23.68 -11.36
CA ASN A 117 -7.53 -22.47 -10.53
C ASN A 117 -6.55 -22.51 -9.34
N GLU A 118 -5.48 -23.29 -9.47
CA GLU A 118 -4.60 -23.64 -8.36
C GLU A 118 -3.70 -22.49 -7.88
N GLY A 119 -3.19 -21.68 -8.81
CA GLY A 119 -2.20 -20.64 -8.54
C GLY A 119 -0.87 -21.15 -7.95
N GLY A 120 0.10 -20.25 -7.78
CA GLY A 120 1.37 -20.55 -7.09
C GLY A 120 2.29 -21.54 -7.83
N TYR A 121 2.14 -21.62 -9.14
CA TYR A 121 2.77 -22.63 -10.02
C TYR A 121 4.28 -22.70 -9.83
N PHE A 122 5.00 -21.59 -10.03
CA PHE A 122 6.43 -21.39 -9.81
C PHE A 122 6.71 -20.40 -8.67
N TYR A 123 5.76 -20.26 -7.73
CA TYR A 123 5.92 -19.33 -6.62
C TYR A 123 7.15 -19.71 -5.77
N GLY A 124 8.09 -18.76 -5.65
CA GLY A 124 9.27 -18.87 -4.81
C GLY A 124 10.45 -19.53 -5.51
N CYS A 125 10.33 -19.83 -6.81
CA CYS A 125 11.42 -20.33 -7.64
C CYS A 125 12.44 -19.21 -7.95
N ALA A 126 13.17 -18.77 -6.92
CA ALA A 126 14.03 -17.60 -7.00
C ALA A 126 15.25 -17.75 -7.92
N ASN A 127 15.58 -18.99 -8.30
CA ASN A 127 16.66 -19.34 -9.23
C ASN A 127 16.16 -19.62 -10.67
N LEU A 128 14.86 -19.44 -10.93
CA LEU A 128 14.25 -19.80 -12.20
C LEU A 128 14.58 -18.78 -13.30
N ASP A 129 15.17 -19.27 -14.38
CA ASP A 129 15.40 -18.57 -15.64
C ASP A 129 14.57 -19.23 -16.76
N LEU A 130 13.71 -18.45 -17.40
CA LEU A 130 12.84 -18.90 -18.49
C LEU A 130 13.20 -18.23 -19.82
N SER A 131 14.42 -17.69 -19.95
CA SER A 131 14.91 -17.06 -21.18
C SER A 131 15.15 -18.06 -22.32
N ALA A 132 15.37 -19.33 -22.01
CA ALA A 132 15.69 -20.37 -22.99
C ALA A 132 14.48 -21.20 -23.45
N VAL A 133 13.28 -21.01 -22.88
CA VAL A 133 12.11 -21.83 -23.24
C VAL A 133 11.71 -21.60 -24.70
N THR A 134 11.46 -22.66 -25.47
CA THR A 134 11.31 -22.56 -26.93
C THR A 134 9.87 -22.64 -27.42
N ASP A 135 8.96 -23.17 -26.62
CA ASP A 135 7.56 -23.42 -26.93
C ASP A 135 6.60 -22.59 -26.06
N LEU A 136 5.29 -22.82 -26.23
CA LEU A 136 4.24 -22.10 -25.51
C LEU A 136 3.71 -22.96 -24.38
N LEU A 137 3.50 -22.34 -23.22
CA LEU A 137 2.82 -22.99 -22.10
C LEU A 137 1.33 -23.20 -22.45
N ASP A 138 0.87 -24.45 -22.36
CA ASP A 138 -0.55 -24.76 -22.56
C ASP A 138 -1.37 -24.32 -21.33
N LEU A 139 -2.07 -23.19 -21.47
CA LEU A 139 -2.98 -22.63 -20.48
C LEU A 139 -4.45 -23.05 -20.72
N THR A 140 -4.70 -24.01 -21.60
CA THR A 140 -6.05 -24.54 -21.82
C THR A 140 -6.58 -25.09 -20.49
N GLU A 141 -7.80 -24.68 -20.12
CA GLU A 141 -8.47 -24.95 -18.84
C GLU A 141 -7.93 -24.19 -17.61
N THR A 142 -6.80 -23.48 -17.71
CA THR A 142 -6.33 -22.60 -16.64
C THR A 142 -7.17 -21.32 -16.61
N THR A 143 -7.60 -20.92 -15.41
CA THR A 143 -8.45 -19.75 -15.17
C THR A 143 -7.83 -18.74 -14.19
N SER A 144 -6.75 -19.09 -13.50
CA SER A 144 -5.99 -18.18 -12.62
C SER A 144 -4.50 -18.33 -12.87
N LEU A 145 -3.78 -17.22 -12.99
CA LEU A 145 -2.31 -17.17 -12.91
C LEU A 145 -1.85 -16.59 -11.57
N SER A 146 -2.70 -16.65 -10.55
CA SER A 146 -2.37 -16.05 -9.26
C SER A 146 -1.07 -16.62 -8.71
N TYR A 147 -0.18 -15.75 -8.24
CA TYR A 147 1.16 -16.10 -7.73
C TYR A 147 2.06 -16.91 -8.67
N ALA A 148 1.75 -17.07 -9.97
CA ALA A 148 2.45 -18.02 -10.85
C ALA A 148 3.98 -17.90 -10.81
N PHE A 149 4.50 -16.67 -10.83
CA PHE A 149 5.93 -16.35 -10.78
C PHE A 149 6.27 -15.42 -9.61
N SER A 150 5.44 -15.43 -8.56
CA SER A 150 5.70 -14.63 -7.37
C SER A 150 7.08 -14.99 -6.79
N THR A 151 7.83 -13.99 -6.35
CA THR A 151 9.17 -14.15 -5.73
C THR A 151 10.18 -14.90 -6.63
N CYS A 152 9.96 -14.96 -7.94
CA CYS A 152 11.00 -15.36 -8.91
C CYS A 152 11.94 -14.16 -9.12
N THR A 153 12.82 -13.90 -8.15
CA THR A 153 13.52 -12.61 -8.04
C THR A 153 14.50 -12.31 -9.16
N ILE A 154 15.08 -13.34 -9.80
CA ILE A 154 16.02 -13.16 -10.92
C ILE A 154 15.34 -13.26 -12.29
N LEU A 155 14.06 -13.65 -12.33
CA LEU A 155 13.32 -13.88 -13.56
C LEU A 155 13.17 -12.56 -14.32
N SER A 156 13.95 -12.38 -15.38
CA SER A 156 13.92 -11.18 -16.22
C SER A 156 13.02 -11.35 -17.44
N THR A 157 13.08 -12.54 -18.04
CA THR A 157 12.39 -12.92 -19.26
C THR A 157 11.71 -14.28 -19.09
N ILE A 158 10.51 -14.37 -19.65
CA ILE A 158 9.87 -15.64 -19.99
C ILE A 158 9.76 -15.64 -21.51
N ASN A 159 10.61 -16.41 -22.19
CA ASN A 159 10.62 -16.38 -23.64
C ASN A 159 9.24 -16.78 -24.18
N ARG A 160 8.80 -16.11 -25.24
CA ARG A 160 7.48 -16.28 -25.87
C ARG A 160 6.26 -16.03 -24.97
N ALA A 161 6.41 -15.47 -23.77
CA ALA A 161 5.26 -15.17 -22.90
C ALA A 161 4.24 -14.21 -23.53
N ASN A 162 4.67 -13.34 -24.44
CA ASN A 162 3.77 -12.46 -25.19
C ASN A 162 2.80 -13.22 -26.11
N GLU A 163 3.11 -14.48 -26.46
CA GLU A 163 2.30 -15.33 -27.34
C GLU A 163 1.32 -16.24 -26.56
N TRP A 164 1.31 -16.17 -25.22
CA TRP A 164 0.44 -17.00 -24.40
C TRP A 164 -1.04 -16.68 -24.62
N ASN A 165 -1.84 -17.73 -24.79
CA ASN A 165 -3.30 -17.60 -24.80
C ASN A 165 -3.83 -17.53 -23.36
N ILE A 166 -4.00 -16.31 -22.84
CA ILE A 166 -4.52 -16.08 -21.49
C ILE A 166 -6.02 -15.80 -21.45
N LYS A 167 -6.76 -16.04 -22.53
CA LYS A 167 -8.17 -15.62 -22.65
C LYS A 167 -9.07 -16.21 -21.56
N SER A 168 -8.78 -17.41 -21.05
CA SER A 168 -9.55 -18.03 -19.97
C SER A 168 -9.21 -17.50 -18.57
N ILE A 169 -8.14 -16.70 -18.44
CA ILE A 169 -7.64 -16.22 -17.16
C ILE A 169 -8.51 -15.05 -16.68
N ASN A 170 -9.07 -15.20 -15.48
CA ASN A 170 -9.84 -14.15 -14.79
C ASN A 170 -9.10 -13.53 -13.59
N ASP A 171 -7.97 -14.12 -13.17
CA ASP A 171 -7.22 -13.69 -11.98
C ASP A 171 -5.71 -13.65 -12.27
N LEU A 172 -5.15 -12.45 -12.23
CA LEU A 172 -3.71 -12.17 -12.35
C LEU A 172 -3.08 -11.76 -11.01
N SER A 173 -3.75 -12.02 -9.88
CA SER A 173 -3.29 -11.53 -8.58
C SER A 173 -1.89 -12.05 -8.25
N PHE A 174 -0.96 -11.16 -7.94
CA PHE A 174 0.43 -11.50 -7.58
C PHE A 174 1.25 -12.30 -8.61
N THR A 175 0.83 -12.42 -9.87
CA THR A 175 1.54 -13.26 -10.86
C THR A 175 3.03 -12.94 -10.92
N PHE A 176 3.43 -11.66 -10.90
CA PHE A 176 4.82 -11.20 -10.90
C PHE A 176 5.20 -10.45 -9.61
N TYR A 177 4.49 -10.70 -8.52
CA TYR A 177 4.81 -10.08 -7.23
C TYR A 177 6.25 -10.38 -6.83
N ASN A 178 7.04 -9.36 -6.51
CA ASN A 178 8.45 -9.50 -6.13
C ASN A 178 9.32 -10.23 -7.18
N ALA A 179 8.89 -10.28 -8.44
CA ALA A 179 9.73 -10.67 -9.59
C ALA A 179 10.59 -9.46 -10.00
N ARG A 180 11.57 -9.12 -9.17
CA ARG A 180 12.29 -7.83 -9.19
C ARG A 180 12.96 -7.50 -10.53
N ALA A 181 13.39 -8.51 -11.28
CA ALA A 181 14.06 -8.36 -12.57
C ALA A 181 13.11 -8.41 -13.78
N PHE A 182 11.84 -8.76 -13.58
CA PHE A 182 10.92 -9.06 -14.67
C PHE A 182 10.59 -7.81 -15.51
N ASN A 183 10.83 -7.91 -16.82
CA ASN A 183 10.53 -6.84 -17.76
C ASN A 183 10.17 -7.38 -19.16
N GLN A 184 9.63 -8.59 -19.24
CA GLN A 184 9.25 -9.20 -20.51
C GLN A 184 8.01 -8.53 -21.11
N ASN A 185 8.04 -8.28 -22.42
CA ASN A 185 6.86 -7.80 -23.15
C ASN A 185 5.73 -8.84 -23.08
N ILE A 186 4.55 -8.36 -22.68
CA ILE A 186 3.27 -9.08 -22.51
C ILE A 186 2.09 -8.25 -23.05
N SER A 187 2.34 -7.35 -24.00
CA SER A 187 1.32 -6.46 -24.56
C SER A 187 0.21 -7.21 -25.31
N ASN A 188 0.49 -8.39 -25.87
CA ASN A 188 -0.47 -9.13 -26.71
C ASN A 188 -1.46 -10.00 -25.93
N TRP A 189 -1.38 -9.98 -24.59
CA TRP A 189 -2.31 -10.68 -23.72
C TRP A 189 -3.76 -10.18 -23.89
N ASP A 190 -4.69 -11.11 -24.19
CA ASP A 190 -6.14 -10.82 -24.19
C ASP A 190 -6.65 -10.82 -22.74
N THR A 191 -6.65 -9.65 -22.11
CA THR A 191 -7.09 -9.47 -20.72
C THR A 191 -8.60 -9.27 -20.55
N SER A 192 -9.41 -9.46 -21.59
CA SER A 192 -10.85 -9.13 -21.56
C SER A 192 -11.66 -9.85 -20.49
N ASN A 193 -11.21 -11.04 -20.06
CA ASN A 193 -11.83 -11.82 -18.97
C ASN A 193 -11.20 -11.58 -17.59
N VAL A 194 -10.13 -10.80 -17.50
CA VAL A 194 -9.45 -10.52 -16.22
C VAL A 194 -10.34 -9.64 -15.34
N THR A 195 -10.59 -10.12 -14.13
CA THR A 195 -11.43 -9.44 -13.12
C THR A 195 -10.62 -8.85 -11.98
N THR A 196 -9.40 -9.33 -11.74
CA THR A 196 -8.50 -8.80 -10.71
C THR A 196 -7.04 -8.83 -11.19
N MET A 197 -6.32 -7.74 -10.89
CA MET A 197 -4.89 -7.59 -11.14
C MET A 197 -4.14 -7.20 -9.86
N ARG A 198 -4.72 -7.52 -8.71
CA ARG A 198 -4.17 -7.12 -7.41
C ARG A 198 -2.72 -7.56 -7.25
N ASN A 199 -1.84 -6.63 -6.89
CA ASN A 199 -0.40 -6.89 -6.68
C ASN A 199 0.36 -7.50 -7.88
N LEU A 200 -0.20 -7.50 -9.10
CA LEU A 200 0.39 -8.20 -10.24
C LEU A 200 1.86 -7.80 -10.49
N PHE A 201 2.20 -6.51 -10.42
CA PHE A 201 3.57 -6.00 -10.58
C PHE A 201 4.13 -5.33 -9.32
N SER A 202 3.54 -5.61 -8.16
CA SER A 202 4.05 -5.11 -6.89
C SER A 202 5.45 -5.68 -6.63
N LEU A 203 6.41 -4.81 -6.28
CA LEU A 203 7.84 -5.12 -6.15
C LEU A 203 8.53 -5.65 -7.44
N ALA A 204 7.88 -5.62 -8.60
CA ALA A 204 8.51 -5.90 -9.89
C ALA A 204 9.31 -4.66 -10.36
N PHE A 205 10.44 -4.39 -9.71
CA PHE A 205 11.11 -3.08 -9.74
C PHE A 205 11.35 -2.50 -11.13
N VAL A 206 11.70 -3.32 -12.12
CA VAL A 206 12.10 -2.85 -13.45
C VAL A 206 11.02 -2.99 -14.51
N PHE A 207 9.83 -3.51 -14.16
CA PHE A 207 8.77 -3.72 -15.13
C PHE A 207 8.25 -2.38 -15.69
N ASN A 208 8.37 -2.19 -17.00
CA ASN A 208 7.98 -0.95 -17.69
C ASN A 208 7.53 -1.21 -19.14
N GLN A 209 6.76 -2.27 -19.37
CA GLN A 209 6.32 -2.71 -20.71
C GLN A 209 4.99 -2.07 -21.14
N PRO A 210 4.76 -1.86 -22.46
CA PRO A 210 3.61 -1.13 -22.98
C PRO A 210 2.32 -1.95 -22.91
N ILE A 211 1.67 -1.93 -21.75
CA ILE A 211 0.40 -2.64 -21.48
C ILE A 211 -0.84 -1.74 -21.60
N GLY A 212 -0.70 -0.55 -22.20
CA GLY A 212 -1.81 0.36 -22.42
C GLY A 212 -2.92 -0.24 -23.29
N ASN A 213 -2.60 -1.21 -24.15
CA ASN A 213 -3.56 -1.87 -25.03
C ASN A 213 -4.39 -2.98 -24.35
N TRP A 214 -4.13 -3.29 -23.07
CA TRP A 214 -4.91 -4.27 -22.33
C TRP A 214 -6.37 -3.84 -22.18
N ASN A 215 -7.29 -4.80 -22.28
CA ASN A 215 -8.71 -4.59 -22.00
C ASN A 215 -8.97 -4.75 -20.50
N THR A 216 -9.29 -3.67 -19.81
CA THR A 216 -9.55 -3.65 -18.37
C THR A 216 -11.04 -3.53 -18.00
N SER A 217 -11.95 -3.59 -18.96
CA SER A 217 -13.40 -3.35 -18.76
C SER A 217 -14.10 -4.36 -17.83
N SER A 218 -13.44 -5.47 -17.49
CA SER A 218 -13.91 -6.48 -16.54
C SER A 218 -13.25 -6.38 -15.16
N VAL A 219 -12.20 -5.55 -15.00
CA VAL A 219 -11.41 -5.48 -13.78
C VAL A 219 -12.16 -4.73 -12.68
N THR A 220 -12.23 -5.34 -11.50
CA THR A 220 -12.87 -4.75 -10.31
C THR A 220 -11.88 -4.38 -9.21
N ASP A 221 -10.68 -4.97 -9.22
CA ASP A 221 -9.63 -4.77 -8.21
C ASP A 221 -8.26 -4.52 -8.87
N MET A 222 -7.74 -3.30 -8.69
CA MET A 222 -6.40 -2.87 -9.11
C MET A 222 -5.50 -2.55 -7.91
N SER A 223 -5.87 -3.02 -6.71
CA SER A 223 -5.11 -2.74 -5.50
C SER A 223 -3.66 -3.17 -5.62
N GLN A 224 -2.75 -2.26 -5.26
CA GLN A 224 -1.31 -2.47 -5.27
C GLN A 224 -0.73 -2.96 -6.60
N LEU A 225 -1.42 -2.75 -7.74
CA LEU A 225 -0.99 -3.26 -9.05
C LEU A 225 0.49 -2.96 -9.35
N PHE A 226 0.94 -1.73 -9.10
CA PHE A 226 2.32 -1.27 -9.28
C PHE A 226 2.97 -0.85 -7.96
N ALA A 227 2.51 -1.38 -6.82
CA ALA A 227 3.03 -0.96 -5.53
C ALA A 227 4.54 -1.21 -5.45
N THR A 228 5.32 -0.19 -5.12
CA THR A 228 6.78 -0.27 -5.04
C THR A 228 7.42 -0.75 -6.36
N ASN A 229 6.81 -0.48 -7.51
CA ASN A 229 7.47 -0.57 -8.81
C ASN A 229 8.31 0.71 -9.05
N ARG A 230 9.57 0.57 -9.46
CA ARG A 230 10.48 1.71 -9.60
C ARG A 230 10.36 2.40 -10.95
N GLU A 231 10.21 1.62 -12.01
CA GLU A 231 10.40 2.09 -13.39
C GLU A 231 9.10 2.34 -14.15
N PHE A 232 7.97 1.79 -13.71
CA PHE A 232 6.72 1.83 -14.46
C PHE A 232 6.23 3.26 -14.68
N ASN A 233 6.16 3.66 -15.95
CA ASN A 233 5.68 4.97 -16.38
C ASN A 233 5.11 4.91 -17.81
N GLN A 234 4.42 3.83 -18.17
CA GLN A 234 3.81 3.63 -19.50
C GLN A 234 2.40 4.24 -19.56
N PRO A 235 1.96 4.73 -20.74
CA PRO A 235 0.62 5.29 -20.89
C PRO A 235 -0.45 4.23 -20.67
N ILE A 236 -1.33 4.49 -19.70
CA ILE A 236 -2.48 3.64 -19.32
C ILE A 236 -3.77 4.44 -19.15
N GLY A 237 -3.79 5.70 -19.59
CA GLY A 237 -4.98 6.57 -19.50
C GLY A 237 -6.18 6.02 -20.27
N ASN A 238 -5.95 5.18 -21.28
CA ASN A 238 -7.00 4.55 -22.09
C ASN A 238 -7.62 3.30 -21.45
N TRP A 239 -7.18 2.87 -20.27
CA TRP A 239 -7.81 1.78 -19.55
C TRP A 239 -9.25 2.13 -19.14
N ASP A 240 -10.16 1.18 -19.33
CA ASP A 240 -11.52 1.26 -18.80
C ASP A 240 -11.49 0.88 -17.31
N THR A 241 -11.68 1.87 -16.45
CA THR A 241 -11.74 1.70 -14.99
C THR A 241 -13.16 1.70 -14.43
N SER A 242 -14.19 1.72 -15.28
CA SER A 242 -15.59 1.93 -14.89
C SER A 242 -16.12 0.88 -13.91
N LYS A 243 -15.56 -0.33 -13.86
CA LYS A 243 -15.92 -1.38 -12.88
C LYS A 243 -14.99 -1.47 -11.67
N VAL A 244 -13.91 -0.69 -11.63
CA VAL A 244 -12.92 -0.76 -10.55
C VAL A 244 -13.52 -0.20 -9.27
N THR A 245 -13.43 -0.98 -8.19
CA THR A 245 -13.92 -0.61 -6.86
C THR A 245 -12.80 -0.37 -5.86
N ASN A 246 -11.61 -0.93 -6.11
CA ASN A 246 -10.44 -0.81 -5.23
C ASN A 246 -9.19 -0.39 -6.01
N MET A 247 -8.63 0.76 -5.64
CA MET A 247 -7.36 1.31 -6.17
C MET A 247 -6.31 1.50 -5.06
N ASN A 248 -6.48 0.86 -3.90
CA ASN A 248 -5.61 1.10 -2.75
C ASN A 248 -4.15 0.81 -3.08
N ALA A 249 -3.28 1.77 -2.78
CA ALA A 249 -1.83 1.72 -3.02
C ALA A 249 -1.41 1.30 -4.44
N MET A 250 -2.26 1.53 -5.47
CA MET A 250 -1.98 1.11 -6.85
C MET A 250 -0.60 1.57 -7.36
N PHE A 251 -0.19 2.79 -7.03
CA PHE A 251 1.14 3.37 -7.33
C PHE A 251 1.91 3.74 -6.05
N GLY A 252 1.48 3.22 -4.90
CA GLY A 252 2.08 3.51 -3.61
C GLY A 252 3.43 2.78 -3.43
N SER A 253 4.33 3.31 -2.61
CA SER A 253 5.62 2.67 -2.33
C SER A 253 5.89 2.53 -0.83
N ALA A 254 6.55 1.43 -0.45
CA ALA A 254 7.13 1.26 0.88
C ALA A 254 8.46 2.01 1.05
N TYR A 255 9.09 2.43 -0.06
CA TYR A 255 10.36 3.17 -0.08
C TYR A 255 10.14 4.62 -0.53
N VAL A 256 10.93 5.52 0.06
CA VAL A 256 10.94 6.96 -0.26
C VAL A 256 11.52 7.17 -1.67
N ASN A 257 10.91 8.07 -2.45
CA ASN A 257 11.38 8.50 -3.78
C ASN A 257 11.64 7.33 -4.75
N PHE A 258 10.77 6.33 -4.72
CA PHE A 258 11.00 5.08 -5.43
C PHE A 258 10.23 4.98 -6.74
N THR A 259 9.01 5.50 -6.83
CA THR A 259 8.16 5.33 -8.02
C THR A 259 8.33 6.49 -8.99
N LYS A 260 8.47 6.18 -10.29
CA LYS A 260 8.57 7.17 -11.40
C LYS A 260 7.22 7.57 -12.01
N PHE A 261 6.14 6.88 -11.63
CA PHE A 261 4.85 7.03 -12.29
C PHE A 261 4.32 8.47 -12.24
N ASN A 262 4.05 9.03 -13.42
CA ASN A 262 3.43 10.35 -13.59
C ASN A 262 2.71 10.44 -14.96
N GLN A 263 2.07 9.36 -15.41
CA GLN A 263 1.34 9.33 -16.69
C GLN A 263 -0.07 9.88 -16.54
N ASP A 264 -0.60 10.43 -17.63
CA ASP A 264 -1.97 10.95 -17.69
C ASP A 264 -2.99 9.81 -17.44
N ILE A 265 -3.81 10.03 -16.42
CA ILE A 265 -4.92 9.16 -15.96
C ILE A 265 -6.20 9.97 -15.73
N THR A 266 -6.28 11.15 -16.34
CA THR A 266 -7.41 12.07 -16.18
C THR A 266 -8.71 11.49 -16.74
N SER A 267 -8.64 10.60 -17.73
CA SER A 267 -9.78 9.96 -18.39
C SER A 267 -10.40 8.78 -17.62
N TRP A 268 -9.81 8.36 -16.50
CA TRP A 268 -10.32 7.23 -15.73
C TRP A 268 -11.70 7.53 -15.12
N ASP A 269 -12.62 6.57 -15.26
CA ASP A 269 -13.89 6.56 -14.54
C ASP A 269 -13.68 5.98 -13.13
N THR A 270 -13.75 6.84 -12.12
CA THR A 270 -13.60 6.44 -10.71
C THR A 270 -14.94 6.33 -9.98
N SER A 271 -16.07 6.41 -10.67
CA SER A 271 -17.42 6.50 -10.07
C SER A 271 -17.84 5.28 -9.25
N ASN A 272 -17.16 4.14 -9.41
CA ASN A 272 -17.35 2.92 -8.62
C ASN A 272 -16.28 2.68 -7.55
N VAL A 273 -15.23 3.50 -7.50
CA VAL A 273 -14.13 3.34 -6.55
C VAL A 273 -14.61 3.69 -5.14
N THR A 274 -14.37 2.78 -4.20
CA THR A 274 -14.70 2.95 -2.78
C THR A 274 -13.46 3.11 -1.89
N ASN A 275 -12.29 2.66 -2.37
CA ASN A 275 -11.03 2.71 -1.63
C ASN A 275 -9.90 3.29 -2.51
N MET A 276 -9.37 4.45 -2.10
CA MET A 276 -8.22 5.12 -2.71
C MET A 276 -7.02 5.25 -1.73
N ALA A 277 -7.06 4.53 -0.61
CA ALA A 277 -6.06 4.64 0.45
C ALA A 277 -4.65 4.37 -0.10
N GLY A 278 -3.74 5.31 0.12
CA GLY A 278 -2.34 5.20 -0.27
C GLY A 278 -2.07 5.15 -1.78
N MET A 279 -3.04 5.43 -2.65
CA MET A 279 -2.93 5.23 -4.11
C MET A 279 -1.64 5.83 -4.70
N PHE A 280 -1.22 7.00 -4.23
CA PHE A 280 0.02 7.69 -4.65
C PHE A 280 1.00 7.90 -3.49
N SER A 281 0.89 7.12 -2.40
CA SER A 281 1.81 7.25 -1.27
C SER A 281 3.26 7.05 -1.72
N GLN A 282 4.15 7.99 -1.39
CA GLN A 282 5.56 8.03 -1.79
C GLN A 282 5.78 8.16 -3.31
N ALA A 283 4.78 8.61 -4.07
CA ALA A 283 4.91 8.94 -5.49
C ALA A 283 5.47 10.35 -5.67
N PHE A 284 6.78 10.49 -5.52
CA PHE A 284 7.49 11.77 -5.43
C PHE A 284 7.32 12.68 -6.65
N SER A 285 7.12 12.11 -7.83
CA SER A 285 7.01 12.84 -9.10
C SER A 285 5.56 13.02 -9.58
N PHE A 286 4.57 12.44 -8.89
CA PHE A 286 3.19 12.45 -9.34
C PHE A 286 2.56 13.84 -9.21
N ASN A 287 2.04 14.38 -10.32
CA ASN A 287 1.41 15.70 -10.35
C ASN A 287 0.31 15.84 -11.44
N GLN A 288 -0.45 14.78 -11.69
CA GLN A 288 -1.47 14.77 -12.76
C GLN A 288 -2.79 15.43 -12.32
N PRO A 289 -3.51 16.13 -13.23
CA PRO A 289 -4.68 16.93 -12.90
C PRO A 289 -5.96 16.09 -12.74
N ILE A 290 -6.02 15.31 -11.65
CA ILE A 290 -7.12 14.36 -11.33
C ILE A 290 -8.33 15.00 -10.65
N GLY A 291 -8.49 16.31 -10.77
CA GLY A 291 -9.60 17.06 -10.14
C GLY A 291 -10.98 16.72 -10.71
N ASN A 292 -11.03 16.07 -11.88
CA ASN A 292 -12.26 15.66 -12.57
C ASN A 292 -12.78 14.27 -12.14
N TRP A 293 -12.05 13.55 -11.29
CA TRP A 293 -12.47 12.24 -10.80
C TRP A 293 -13.74 12.30 -9.97
N ASN A 294 -14.60 11.30 -10.13
CA ASN A 294 -15.78 11.12 -9.31
C ASN A 294 -15.41 10.34 -8.04
N THR A 295 -15.41 11.01 -6.89
CA THR A 295 -15.05 10.41 -5.59
C THR A 295 -16.27 10.11 -4.71
N SER A 296 -17.50 10.24 -5.23
CA SER A 296 -18.73 10.18 -4.43
C SER A 296 -18.93 8.87 -3.66
N LYS A 297 -18.33 7.76 -4.08
CA LYS A 297 -18.39 6.47 -3.37
C LYS A 297 -17.18 6.16 -2.48
N VAL A 298 -16.15 7.01 -2.50
CA VAL A 298 -14.92 6.78 -1.76
C VAL A 298 -15.16 6.95 -0.26
N THR A 299 -14.74 5.96 0.52
CA THR A 299 -14.86 5.96 1.98
C THR A 299 -13.51 6.08 2.69
N ASP A 300 -12.41 5.68 2.05
CA ASP A 300 -11.05 5.77 2.57
C ASP A 300 -10.11 6.48 1.59
N MET A 301 -9.57 7.63 2.02
CA MET A 301 -8.54 8.42 1.33
C MET A 301 -7.25 8.52 2.15
N SER A 302 -7.09 7.67 3.17
CA SER A 302 -5.94 7.74 4.06
C SER A 302 -4.64 7.57 3.30
N SER A 303 -3.64 8.41 3.61
CA SER A 303 -2.32 8.43 2.99
C SER A 303 -2.30 8.56 1.46
N MET A 304 -3.41 8.96 0.81
CA MET A 304 -3.52 8.97 -0.67
C MET A 304 -2.37 9.75 -1.34
N PHE A 305 -1.98 10.89 -0.76
CA PHE A 305 -0.89 11.77 -1.20
C PHE A 305 0.20 11.89 -0.12
N ASN A 306 0.43 10.84 0.67
CA ASN A 306 1.50 10.87 1.64
C ASN A 306 2.86 10.90 0.91
N ASN A 307 3.76 11.82 1.26
CA ASN A 307 5.08 12.00 0.64
C ASN A 307 5.03 12.19 -0.89
N THR A 308 4.01 12.88 -1.42
CA THR A 308 3.96 13.32 -2.83
C THR A 308 4.49 14.75 -2.96
N ASN A 309 5.81 14.90 -2.90
CA ASN A 309 6.48 16.19 -2.73
C ASN A 309 6.03 17.30 -3.69
N VAL A 310 5.78 16.96 -4.95
CA VAL A 310 5.47 17.93 -6.01
C VAL A 310 3.99 18.07 -6.31
N PHE A 311 3.13 17.25 -5.70
CA PHE A 311 1.70 17.24 -6.00
C PHE A 311 1.03 18.53 -5.54
N ASN A 312 0.42 19.25 -6.49
CA ASN A 312 -0.27 20.51 -6.20
C ASN A 312 -1.40 20.78 -7.21
N GLN A 313 -2.22 19.77 -7.49
CA GLN A 313 -3.33 19.85 -8.46
C GLN A 313 -4.67 20.13 -7.78
N PRO A 314 -5.59 20.86 -8.43
CA PRO A 314 -6.88 21.23 -7.84
C PRO A 314 -7.74 19.99 -7.56
N LEU A 315 -8.33 19.94 -6.36
CA LEU A 315 -9.19 18.86 -5.87
C LEU A 315 -10.56 19.36 -5.37
N GLU A 316 -10.90 20.60 -5.69
CA GLU A 316 -12.10 21.29 -5.20
C GLU A 316 -13.42 20.60 -5.62
N ASN A 317 -13.44 19.86 -6.72
CA ASN A 317 -14.63 19.19 -7.23
C ASN A 317 -14.86 17.79 -6.66
N TRP A 318 -13.98 17.31 -5.78
CA TRP A 318 -14.15 16.00 -5.16
C TRP A 318 -15.31 15.99 -4.17
N ASP A 319 -16.20 15.01 -4.33
CA ASP A 319 -17.22 14.69 -3.34
C ASP A 319 -16.61 13.83 -2.23
N THR A 320 -16.43 14.41 -1.05
CA THR A 320 -15.91 13.73 0.14
C THR A 320 -16.99 13.30 1.13
N SER A 321 -18.28 13.43 0.79
CA SER A 321 -19.41 13.24 1.71
C SER A 321 -19.54 11.81 2.28
N ASN A 322 -18.89 10.83 1.65
CA ASN A 322 -18.81 9.44 2.10
C ASN A 322 -17.49 9.07 2.77
N VAL A 323 -16.49 9.97 2.80
CA VAL A 323 -15.17 9.69 3.36
C VAL A 323 -15.24 9.64 4.90
N VAL A 324 -14.72 8.55 5.46
CA VAL A 324 -14.65 8.31 6.91
C VAL A 324 -13.23 8.49 7.45
N ASN A 325 -12.22 8.24 6.61
CA ASN A 325 -10.80 8.26 6.99
C ASN A 325 -9.96 9.16 6.06
N MET A 326 -9.37 10.21 6.62
CA MET A 326 -8.45 11.14 5.95
C MET A 326 -7.05 11.16 6.60
N ARG A 327 -6.74 10.16 7.43
CA ARG A 327 -5.44 10.06 8.12
C ARG A 327 -4.29 10.19 7.14
N ALA A 328 -3.34 11.07 7.44
CA ALA A 328 -2.12 11.29 6.67
C ALA A 328 -2.31 11.61 5.17
N MET A 329 -3.49 12.04 4.73
CA MET A 329 -3.81 12.22 3.30
C MET A 329 -2.78 13.09 2.55
N PHE A 330 -2.32 14.20 3.16
CA PHE A 330 -1.31 15.11 2.61
C PHE A 330 -0.04 15.20 3.47
N SER A 331 0.23 14.18 4.28
CA SER A 331 1.43 14.12 5.11
C SER A 331 2.67 14.15 4.23
N SER A 332 3.59 15.09 4.46
CA SER A 332 4.79 15.37 3.66
C SER A 332 4.51 15.73 2.19
N ALA A 333 3.30 16.20 1.85
CA ALA A 333 3.02 16.80 0.56
C ALA A 333 3.54 18.25 0.55
N TYR A 334 4.87 18.41 0.45
CA TYR A 334 5.56 19.67 0.76
C TYR A 334 5.07 20.91 -0.01
N LEU A 335 4.58 20.73 -1.25
CA LEU A 335 4.12 21.81 -2.12
C LEU A 335 2.59 21.93 -2.24
N PHE A 336 1.82 21.06 -1.57
CA PHE A 336 0.36 21.07 -1.70
C PHE A 336 -0.25 22.31 -1.03
N ASN A 337 -1.00 23.11 -1.80
CA ASN A 337 -1.66 24.32 -1.31
C ASN A 337 -2.94 24.65 -2.09
N GLN A 338 -3.77 23.66 -2.40
CA GLN A 338 -4.99 23.82 -3.20
C GLN A 338 -6.24 23.99 -2.35
N PRO A 339 -7.24 24.77 -2.82
CA PRO A 339 -8.46 25.00 -2.06
C PRO A 339 -9.26 23.69 -1.89
N ILE A 340 -9.50 23.32 -0.63
CA ILE A 340 -10.26 22.13 -0.22
C ILE A 340 -11.28 22.46 0.89
N GLY A 341 -11.54 23.75 1.11
CA GLY A 341 -12.44 24.23 2.17
C GLY A 341 -13.91 23.88 1.93
N ASN A 342 -14.28 23.50 0.72
CA ASN A 342 -15.64 23.09 0.32
C ASN A 342 -15.91 21.59 0.52
N TRP A 343 -14.91 20.81 0.93
CA TRP A 343 -15.10 19.39 1.21
C TRP A 343 -16.08 19.15 2.36
N ASN A 344 -16.92 18.13 2.20
CA ASN A 344 -17.82 17.65 3.25
C ASN A 344 -17.07 16.63 4.13
N THR A 345 -16.81 17.00 5.38
CA THR A 345 -16.09 16.16 6.36
C THR A 345 -16.99 15.54 7.43
N SER A 346 -18.32 15.65 7.30
CA SER A 346 -19.30 15.27 8.35
C SER A 346 -19.32 13.78 8.74
N LYS A 347 -18.63 12.92 7.99
CA LYS A 347 -18.44 11.50 8.31
C LYS A 347 -17.02 11.15 8.75
N VAL A 348 -16.08 12.09 8.64
CA VAL A 348 -14.67 11.85 8.96
C VAL A 348 -14.51 11.67 10.46
N THR A 349 -13.84 10.58 10.86
CA THR A 349 -13.55 10.27 12.27
C THR A 349 -12.07 10.44 12.61
N ASN A 350 -11.18 10.36 11.62
CA ASN A 350 -9.74 10.45 11.81
C ASN A 350 -9.10 11.45 10.83
N MET A 351 -8.48 12.49 11.37
CA MET A 351 -7.70 13.51 10.65
C MET A 351 -6.24 13.55 11.13
N SER A 352 -5.79 12.54 11.87
CA SER A 352 -4.42 12.49 12.39
C SER A 352 -3.40 12.55 11.24
N ILE A 353 -2.33 13.32 11.44
CA ILE A 353 -1.20 13.44 10.50
C ILE A 353 -1.60 14.08 9.14
N MET A 354 -2.84 14.57 8.95
CA MET A 354 -3.36 14.96 7.62
C MET A 354 -2.47 15.94 6.86
N PHE A 355 -1.90 16.95 7.52
CA PHE A 355 -0.98 17.96 6.96
C PHE A 355 0.38 17.97 7.65
N TYR A 356 0.79 16.83 8.22
CA TYR A 356 2.13 16.68 8.81
C TYR A 356 3.19 17.09 7.79
N SER A 357 4.05 18.06 8.10
CA SER A 357 5.08 18.59 7.21
C SER A 357 4.56 19.08 5.85
N ALA A 358 3.29 19.47 5.71
CA ALA A 358 2.80 20.17 4.53
C ALA A 358 3.23 21.65 4.61
N TYR A 359 4.51 21.91 4.31
CA TYR A 359 5.21 23.14 4.67
C TYR A 359 4.55 24.43 4.20
N VAL A 360 3.89 24.41 3.03
CA VAL A 360 3.30 25.59 2.39
C VAL A 360 1.76 25.63 2.46
N PHE A 361 1.12 24.63 3.07
CA PHE A 361 -0.34 24.56 3.12
C PHE A 361 -0.92 25.68 3.99
N ASN A 362 -1.78 26.51 3.40
CA ASN A 362 -2.42 27.64 4.08
C ASN A 362 -3.83 27.94 3.54
N GLN A 363 -4.59 26.91 3.16
CA GLN A 363 -5.93 27.08 2.60
C GLN A 363 -7.00 27.07 3.69
N PHE A 364 -8.04 27.88 3.49
CA PHE A 364 -9.14 28.00 4.45
C PHE A 364 -9.93 26.69 4.55
N ILE A 365 -10.06 26.17 5.77
CA ILE A 365 -10.74 24.91 6.12
C ILE A 365 -11.66 25.08 7.34
N GLY A 366 -12.00 26.31 7.70
CA GLY A 366 -12.85 26.61 8.86
C GLY A 366 -14.30 26.11 8.72
N ASN A 367 -14.74 25.80 7.50
CA ASN A 367 -16.09 25.28 7.21
C ASN A 367 -16.22 23.77 7.38
N TRP A 368 -15.14 23.05 7.68
CA TRP A 368 -15.20 21.61 7.87
C TRP A 368 -16.02 21.24 9.11
N ASP A 369 -16.88 20.23 8.96
CA ASP A 369 -17.56 19.59 10.08
C ASP A 369 -16.62 18.58 10.74
N THR A 370 -16.15 18.91 11.94
CA THR A 370 -15.26 18.07 12.75
C THR A 370 -15.98 17.32 13.87
N SER A 371 -17.32 17.36 13.93
CA SER A 371 -18.11 16.88 15.07
C SER A 371 -17.93 15.39 15.40
N LYS A 372 -17.51 14.58 14.43
CA LYS A 372 -17.21 13.15 14.59
C LYS A 372 -15.73 12.82 14.70
N VAL A 373 -14.84 13.80 14.54
CA VAL A 373 -13.39 13.58 14.60
C VAL A 373 -13.00 13.28 16.03
N THR A 374 -12.30 12.17 16.23
CA THR A 374 -11.80 11.74 17.55
C THR A 374 -10.29 11.93 17.70
N ASP A 375 -9.54 11.99 16.58
CA ASP A 375 -8.08 12.13 16.59
C ASP A 375 -7.62 13.18 15.58
N MET A 376 -6.95 14.22 16.09
CA MET A 376 -6.29 15.29 15.34
C MET A 376 -4.78 15.35 15.64
N SER A 377 -4.22 14.28 16.23
CA SER A 377 -2.80 14.21 16.54
C SER A 377 -1.96 14.48 15.30
N TYR A 378 -0.92 15.31 15.45
CA TYR A 378 0.03 15.67 14.38
C TYR A 378 -0.56 16.39 13.16
N MET A 379 -1.84 16.80 13.18
CA MET A 379 -2.53 17.28 11.97
C MET A 379 -1.79 18.39 11.24
N PHE A 380 -1.20 19.36 11.96
CA PHE A 380 -0.43 20.48 11.40
C PHE A 380 1.02 20.50 11.87
N TYR A 381 1.57 19.37 12.35
CA TYR A 381 2.96 19.25 12.75
C TYR A 381 3.87 19.79 11.64
N GLN A 382 4.70 20.78 11.90
CA GLN A 382 5.57 21.43 10.90
C GLN A 382 4.84 22.01 9.66
N ALA A 383 3.53 22.26 9.70
CA ALA A 383 2.86 23.08 8.69
C ALA A 383 3.25 24.56 8.91
N PHE A 384 4.41 24.96 8.38
CA PHE A 384 5.10 26.19 8.81
C PHE A 384 4.31 27.47 8.61
N VAL A 385 3.52 27.55 7.53
CA VAL A 385 2.79 28.76 7.14
C VAL A 385 1.29 28.70 7.45
N PHE A 386 0.77 27.58 7.96
CA PHE A 386 -0.66 27.43 8.21
C PHE A 386 -1.13 28.41 9.29
N ASN A 387 -2.06 29.29 8.93
CA ASN A 387 -2.61 30.30 9.83
C ASN A 387 -4.06 30.67 9.47
N GLN A 388 -4.90 29.67 9.21
CA GLN A 388 -6.30 29.85 8.79
C GLN A 388 -7.28 29.71 9.96
N PRO A 389 -8.37 30.49 10.00
CA PRO A 389 -9.31 30.46 11.12
C PRO A 389 -10.04 29.11 11.19
N ILE A 390 -9.83 28.41 12.31
CA ILE A 390 -10.41 27.10 12.64
C ILE A 390 -11.13 27.11 14.01
N GLY A 391 -11.39 28.28 14.57
CA GLY A 391 -12.11 28.42 15.83
C GLY A 391 -13.55 27.89 15.76
N SER A 392 -14.15 27.82 14.56
CA SER A 392 -15.51 27.28 14.34
C SER A 392 -15.62 25.76 14.44
N TRP A 393 -14.51 25.03 14.51
CA TRP A 393 -14.52 23.57 14.57
C TRP A 393 -15.20 23.03 15.84
N ASN A 394 -16.01 21.98 15.67
CA ASN A 394 -16.59 21.23 16.77
C ASN A 394 -15.59 20.17 17.26
N THR A 395 -14.95 20.41 18.39
CA THR A 395 -13.93 19.52 18.98
C THR A 395 -14.47 18.63 20.10
N GLY A 396 -15.76 18.65 20.39
CA GLY A 396 -16.36 17.95 21.56
C GLY A 396 -16.30 16.42 21.50
N SER A 397 -15.85 15.85 20.39
CA SER A 397 -15.57 14.40 20.23
C SER A 397 -14.09 14.06 20.23
N VAL A 398 -13.20 15.06 20.19
CA VAL A 398 -11.75 14.88 20.06
C VAL A 398 -11.18 14.35 21.38
N ILE A 399 -10.35 13.31 21.27
CA ILE A 399 -9.67 12.63 22.38
C ILE A 399 -8.19 13.04 22.42
N SER A 400 -7.56 13.25 21.25
CA SER A 400 -6.13 13.59 21.15
C SER A 400 -5.88 14.71 20.15
N ILE A 401 -5.09 15.69 20.59
CA ILE A 401 -4.48 16.75 19.76
C ILE A 401 -2.94 16.70 19.89
N TYR A 402 -2.39 15.54 20.26
CA TYR A 402 -0.96 15.34 20.47
C TYR A 402 -0.13 15.93 19.32
N GLN A 403 0.79 16.86 19.62
CA GLN A 403 1.65 17.51 18.64
C GLN A 403 0.94 18.18 17.44
N MET A 404 -0.34 18.52 17.56
CA MET A 404 -1.13 19.08 16.45
C MET A 404 -0.49 20.31 15.81
N PHE A 405 0.09 21.23 16.58
CA PHE A 405 0.76 22.45 16.09
C PHE A 405 2.26 22.50 16.44
N TYR A 406 2.89 21.34 16.63
CA TYR A 406 4.32 21.28 16.93
C TYR A 406 5.12 21.92 15.80
N ASN A 407 5.94 22.93 16.12
CA ASN A 407 6.75 23.69 15.15
C ASN A 407 5.90 24.28 13.98
N SER A 408 4.61 24.53 14.17
CA SER A 408 3.76 25.31 13.23
C SER A 408 4.00 26.80 13.50
N ARG A 409 4.96 27.39 12.79
CA ARG A 409 5.54 28.69 13.15
C ARG A 409 4.59 29.87 12.95
N ALA A 410 3.74 29.84 11.94
CA ALA A 410 2.82 30.94 11.62
C ALA A 410 1.50 30.91 12.40
N PHE A 411 1.08 29.76 12.93
CA PHE A 411 -0.26 29.58 13.49
C PHE A 411 -0.48 30.46 14.73
N ASN A 412 -1.50 31.33 14.67
CA ASN A 412 -1.89 32.23 15.76
C ASN A 412 -3.38 32.58 15.72
N GLN A 413 -4.25 31.61 15.41
CA GLN A 413 -5.69 31.83 15.27
C GLN A 413 -6.43 31.58 16.58
N PRO A 414 -7.52 32.33 16.86
CA PRO A 414 -8.29 32.15 18.09
C PRO A 414 -8.99 30.80 18.10
N ILE A 415 -8.66 29.98 19.11
CA ILE A 415 -9.19 28.62 19.33
C ILE A 415 -9.64 28.42 20.79
N GLY A 416 -9.75 29.49 21.57
CA GLY A 416 -10.17 29.43 22.98
C GLY A 416 -11.59 28.89 23.16
N ASN A 417 -12.42 28.94 22.12
CA ASN A 417 -13.80 28.45 22.13
C ASN A 417 -13.95 26.94 21.86
N TRP A 418 -12.86 26.22 21.59
CA TRP A 418 -12.89 24.77 21.42
C TRP A 418 -13.39 24.04 22.68
N ASP A 419 -14.25 23.05 22.49
CA ASP A 419 -14.61 22.10 23.55
C ASP A 419 -13.50 21.05 23.68
N THR A 420 -12.70 21.18 24.73
CA THR A 420 -11.60 20.26 25.03
C THR A 420 -11.95 19.24 26.12
N SER A 421 -13.22 19.15 26.53
CA SER A 421 -13.63 18.40 27.71
C SER A 421 -13.34 16.90 27.64
N LYS A 422 -13.23 16.31 26.44
CA LYS A 422 -12.89 14.89 26.24
C LYS A 422 -11.42 14.62 25.95
N ILE A 423 -10.61 15.67 25.74
CA ILE A 423 -9.21 15.50 25.34
C ILE A 423 -8.40 14.97 26.53
N THR A 424 -7.70 13.86 26.31
CA THR A 424 -6.80 13.24 27.31
C THR A 424 -5.32 13.48 26.98
N ASN A 425 -4.99 13.73 25.72
CA ASN A 425 -3.61 13.96 25.27
C ASN A 425 -3.44 15.34 24.61
N MET A 426 -2.72 16.20 25.32
CA MET A 426 -2.29 17.54 24.91
C MET A 426 -0.75 17.67 24.95
N ALA A 427 0.01 16.57 24.88
CA ALA A 427 1.46 16.69 24.90
C ALA A 427 1.95 17.46 23.66
N GLN A 428 2.87 18.40 23.88
CA GLN A 428 3.59 19.11 22.81
C GLN A 428 2.75 19.85 21.76
N VAL A 429 1.48 20.18 22.04
CA VAL A 429 0.57 20.81 21.05
C VAL A 429 1.18 22.06 20.41
N PHE A 430 1.79 22.93 21.22
CA PHE A 430 2.36 24.21 20.79
C PHE A 430 3.88 24.28 21.02
N SER A 431 4.56 23.16 21.26
CA SER A 431 6.03 23.15 21.40
C SER A 431 6.67 23.67 20.11
N SER A 432 7.62 24.59 20.26
CA SER A 432 8.31 25.28 19.14
C SER A 432 7.39 26.02 18.16
N SER A 433 6.11 26.27 18.48
CA SER A 433 5.24 27.16 17.69
C SER A 433 5.57 28.61 18.03
N SER A 434 6.36 29.32 17.22
CA SER A 434 6.87 30.64 17.62
C SER A 434 5.78 31.72 17.76
N ASN A 435 4.74 31.70 16.92
CA ASN A 435 3.77 32.80 16.87
C ASN A 435 2.52 32.60 17.73
N PHE A 436 2.23 31.38 18.20
CA PHE A 436 0.98 31.13 18.92
C PHE A 436 0.91 31.90 20.25
N ASN A 437 0.02 32.88 20.33
CA ASN A 437 -0.17 33.75 21.49
C ASN A 437 -1.65 34.10 21.64
N GLN A 438 -2.49 33.09 21.83
CA GLN A 438 -3.94 33.23 21.97
C GLN A 438 -4.41 32.85 23.37
N ASP A 439 -5.56 33.39 23.77
CA ASP A 439 -6.23 33.01 25.01
C ASP A 439 -6.87 31.62 24.84
N ILE A 440 -6.43 30.68 25.67
CA ILE A 440 -6.97 29.31 25.80
C ILE A 440 -7.28 28.98 27.27
N GLY A 441 -7.46 29.99 28.12
CA GLY A 441 -7.79 29.80 29.54
C GLY A 441 -9.13 29.12 29.75
N SER A 442 -10.07 29.27 28.81
CA SER A 442 -11.38 28.61 28.83
C SER A 442 -11.32 27.10 28.62
N TRP A 443 -10.24 26.56 28.05
CA TRP A 443 -10.11 25.12 27.78
C TRP A 443 -10.33 24.28 29.05
N ASN A 444 -11.11 23.22 28.89
CA ASN A 444 -11.31 22.23 29.93
C ASN A 444 -10.18 21.19 29.88
N VAL A 445 -9.32 21.20 30.89
CA VAL A 445 -8.17 20.29 31.02
C VAL A 445 -8.36 19.19 32.07
N SER A 446 -9.59 19.00 32.56
CA SER A 446 -9.92 18.06 33.65
C SER A 446 -9.61 16.60 33.33
N ASN A 447 -9.64 16.22 32.06
CA ASN A 447 -9.39 14.86 31.60
C ASN A 447 -7.97 14.63 31.05
N VAL A 448 -7.13 15.67 31.03
CA VAL A 448 -5.78 15.58 30.45
C VAL A 448 -4.88 14.72 31.35
N THR A 449 -4.35 13.65 30.78
CA THR A 449 -3.36 12.76 31.41
C THR A 449 -1.96 12.96 30.85
N TYR A 450 -1.85 13.40 29.59
CA TYR A 450 -0.57 13.66 28.92
C TYR A 450 -0.48 15.14 28.54
N PHE A 451 0.34 15.90 29.28
CA PHE A 451 0.48 17.36 29.10
C PHE A 451 1.93 17.85 28.92
N SER A 452 2.87 16.91 28.81
CA SER A 452 4.30 17.22 28.75
C SER A 452 4.63 18.14 27.60
N ASN A 453 5.52 19.10 27.86
CA ASN A 453 6.08 20.00 26.85
C ASN A 453 5.04 20.79 26.03
N PHE A 454 3.84 21.02 26.56
CA PHE A 454 2.72 21.68 25.86
C PHE A 454 3.09 22.94 25.09
N MET A 455 3.89 23.83 25.70
CA MET A 455 4.35 25.11 25.15
C MET A 455 5.86 25.28 25.34
N GLU A 456 6.61 24.18 25.23
CA GLU A 456 8.07 24.22 25.34
C GLU A 456 8.66 25.19 24.30
N GLY A 457 9.62 26.01 24.74
CA GLY A 457 10.29 27.00 23.90
C GLY A 457 9.63 28.38 23.85
N LYS A 458 8.48 28.61 24.52
CA LYS A 458 7.91 29.96 24.65
C LYS A 458 8.81 30.86 25.49
N THR A 459 8.80 32.14 25.18
CA THR A 459 9.48 33.23 25.88
C THR A 459 8.49 34.36 26.19
N THR A 460 8.94 35.40 26.89
CA THR A 460 8.15 36.62 27.14
C THR A 460 7.73 37.37 25.88
N THR A 461 8.40 37.15 24.73
CA THR A 461 8.04 37.79 23.46
C THR A 461 7.06 36.96 22.63
N THR A 462 6.97 35.65 22.88
CA THR A 462 6.14 34.73 22.08
C THR A 462 4.87 34.28 22.81
N LEU A 463 4.79 34.43 24.13
CA LEU A 463 3.58 34.23 24.92
C LEU A 463 3.42 35.39 25.90
N SER A 464 2.36 36.17 25.70
CA SER A 464 2.07 37.32 26.55
C SER A 464 1.71 36.89 27.97
N SER A 465 2.04 37.74 28.94
CA SER A 465 1.67 37.50 30.33
C SER A 465 0.15 37.49 30.52
N ALA A 466 -0.61 38.27 29.72
CA ALA A 466 -2.07 38.25 29.72
C ALA A 466 -2.64 36.86 29.38
N ASN A 467 -2.14 36.21 28.33
CA ASN A 467 -2.58 34.87 27.94
C ASN A 467 -2.13 33.80 28.92
N LEU A 468 -0.90 33.89 29.46
CA LEU A 468 -0.45 32.96 30.49
C LEU A 468 -1.25 33.12 31.81
N ASN A 469 -1.62 34.36 32.17
CA ASN A 469 -2.51 34.61 33.30
C ASN A 469 -3.89 33.95 33.07
N ALA A 470 -4.46 34.11 31.87
CA ALA A 470 -5.75 33.52 31.51
C ALA A 470 -5.71 31.99 31.60
N ILE A 471 -4.64 31.36 31.10
CA ILE A 471 -4.38 29.92 31.24
C ILE A 471 -4.42 29.48 32.70
N TYR A 472 -3.62 30.11 33.57
CA TYR A 472 -3.58 29.72 34.98
C TYR A 472 -4.93 29.96 35.68
N ASN A 473 -5.54 31.13 35.50
CA ASN A 473 -6.81 31.47 36.13
C ASN A 473 -7.93 30.53 35.70
N GLY A 474 -8.04 30.25 34.40
CA GLY A 474 -9.07 29.37 33.87
C GLY A 474 -8.87 27.92 34.32
N TRP A 475 -7.67 27.37 34.21
CA TRP A 475 -7.43 25.96 34.49
C TRP A 475 -7.46 25.64 35.99
N SER A 476 -6.98 26.55 36.85
CA SER A 476 -7.01 26.36 38.31
C SER A 476 -8.43 26.27 38.91
N SER A 477 -9.44 26.72 38.18
CA SER A 477 -10.85 26.64 38.58
C SER A 477 -11.51 25.29 38.28
N ARG A 478 -10.80 24.36 37.63
CA ARG A 478 -11.33 23.08 37.16
C ARG A 478 -10.99 21.94 38.14
N PRO A 479 -11.73 20.81 38.12
CA PRO A 479 -11.26 19.59 38.77
C PRO A 479 -10.10 19.00 37.94
N LEU A 480 -8.90 18.91 38.49
CA LEU A 480 -7.70 18.53 37.73
C LEU A 480 -7.20 17.13 38.12
N LYS A 481 -6.53 16.47 37.17
CA LYS A 481 -5.74 15.27 37.48
C LYS A 481 -4.45 15.68 38.20
N PRO A 482 -4.03 14.95 39.24
CA PRO A 482 -2.83 15.29 39.99
C PRO A 482 -1.56 14.90 39.22
N SER A 483 -0.42 15.43 39.66
CA SER A 483 0.93 15.03 39.22
C SER A 483 1.22 15.22 37.73
N ILE A 484 0.64 16.25 37.12
CA ILE A 484 0.90 16.62 35.73
C ILE A 484 2.17 17.48 35.63
N SER A 485 3.01 17.21 34.64
CA SER A 485 4.13 18.08 34.27
C SER A 485 3.81 18.86 33.00
N ILE A 486 4.04 20.17 33.04
CA ILE A 486 3.80 21.09 31.92
C ILE A 486 4.94 22.10 31.80
N ASN A 487 5.24 22.50 30.57
CA ASN A 487 6.35 23.40 30.25
C ASN A 487 5.87 24.52 29.31
N PHE A 488 6.00 25.77 29.78
CA PHE A 488 5.73 27.02 29.07
C PHE A 488 7.03 27.78 28.70
N GLY A 489 8.18 27.11 28.76
CA GLY A 489 9.49 27.69 28.54
C GLY A 489 9.83 28.78 29.56
N SER A 490 10.23 29.94 29.06
CA SER A 490 10.59 31.14 29.83
C SER A 490 9.52 32.22 29.82
N ALA A 491 8.29 31.92 29.38
CA ALA A 491 7.17 32.84 29.43
C ALA A 491 6.83 33.24 30.87
N LYS A 492 6.52 34.51 31.11
CA LYS A 492 6.27 35.05 32.46
C LYS A 492 4.79 35.36 32.67
N TYR A 493 4.29 35.08 33.86
CA TYR A 493 2.96 35.47 34.32
C TYR A 493 3.06 36.68 35.27
N THR A 494 1.94 37.28 35.65
CA THR A 494 1.92 38.46 36.54
C THR A 494 1.38 38.12 37.94
N SER A 495 1.35 39.09 38.84
CA SER A 495 0.68 38.95 40.14
C SER A 495 -0.80 38.55 40.01
N ALA A 496 -1.46 38.88 38.90
CA ALA A 496 -2.88 38.59 38.65
C ALA A 496 -3.23 37.09 38.63
N SER A 497 -2.27 36.20 38.37
CA SER A 497 -2.51 34.74 38.34
C SER A 497 -1.64 33.97 39.34
N LYS A 498 -1.02 34.67 40.31
CA LYS A 498 -0.17 34.04 41.33
C LYS A 498 -0.94 33.02 42.18
N ALA A 499 -2.16 33.36 42.60
CA ALA A 499 -3.01 32.46 43.37
C ALA A 499 -3.42 31.22 42.56
N ALA A 500 -3.82 31.44 41.30
CA ALA A 500 -4.19 30.37 40.38
C ALA A 500 -3.03 29.38 40.15
N ARG A 501 -1.82 29.88 39.87
CA ARG A 501 -0.63 29.02 39.75
C ARG A 501 -0.35 28.24 41.02
N ALA A 502 -0.52 28.84 42.20
CA ALA A 502 -0.33 28.15 43.48
C ALA A 502 -1.33 27.00 43.67
N ILE A 503 -2.58 27.13 43.20
CA ILE A 503 -3.58 26.05 43.19
C ILE A 503 -3.12 24.89 42.28
N LEU A 504 -2.57 25.18 41.10
CA LEU A 504 -2.07 24.15 40.20
C LEU A 504 -0.91 23.36 40.80
N THR A 505 0.06 24.04 41.42
CA THR A 505 1.26 23.40 41.99
C THR A 505 1.03 22.81 43.38
N GLY A 506 0.02 23.27 44.11
CA GLY A 506 -0.30 22.81 45.47
C GLY A 506 -1.12 21.52 45.50
N ALA A 507 -1.20 20.90 46.68
CA ALA A 507 -2.06 19.74 46.89
C ALA A 507 -3.55 20.12 46.70
N PRO A 508 -4.39 19.24 46.12
CA PRO A 508 -4.08 17.87 45.69
C PRO A 508 -3.48 17.77 44.27
N ASN A 509 -3.39 18.87 43.53
CA ASN A 509 -3.00 18.88 42.11
C ASN A 509 -1.52 18.52 41.93
N ASN A 510 -0.61 19.09 42.72
CA ASN A 510 0.83 18.77 42.69
C ASN A 510 1.45 18.87 41.27
N TRP A 511 1.04 19.85 40.45
CA TRP A 511 1.61 20.01 39.12
C TRP A 511 3.06 20.52 39.19
N ILE A 512 3.88 20.05 38.23
CA ILE A 512 5.23 20.55 38.00
C ILE A 512 5.18 21.49 36.79
N ILE A 513 5.27 22.79 37.04
CA ILE A 513 5.18 23.84 36.02
C ILE A 513 6.55 24.46 35.77
N THR A 514 7.04 24.36 34.54
CA THR A 514 8.21 25.13 34.06
C THR A 514 7.72 26.40 33.36
N ASP A 515 8.05 27.56 33.93
CA ASP A 515 7.78 28.89 33.38
C ASP A 515 8.89 29.88 33.77
N GLY A 516 8.85 31.11 33.24
CA GLY A 516 9.81 32.18 33.54
C GLY A 516 9.57 32.90 34.87
N GLY A 517 8.64 32.43 35.70
CA GLY A 517 8.23 33.08 36.94
C GLY A 517 7.37 34.34 36.73
N ILE A 518 7.26 35.13 37.81
CA ILE A 518 6.46 36.36 37.84
C ILE A 518 7.23 37.51 37.16
N THR A 519 6.53 38.35 36.39
CA THR A 519 7.07 39.64 35.92
C THR A 519 7.31 40.54 37.14
N THR A 520 8.54 41.02 37.28
CA THR A 520 8.95 42.01 38.30
C THR A 520 8.39 43.38 38.00
#